data_AF-A0A2D0IK68-F1
#
_entry.id   AF-A0A2D0IK68-F1
#
_cell.length_a   1.000
_cell.length_b   1.000
_cell.length_c   1.000
_cell.angle_alpha   90.00
_cell.angle_beta   90.00
_cell.angle_gamma   90.00
#
_symmetry.space_group_name_H-M   'P 1'
#
loop_
_entity.id
_entity.type
_entity.pdbx_description
1 polymer ?
#
loop_
_entity_poly.entity_id
_entity_poly.type
_entity_poly.pdbx_seq_one_letter_code
_entity_poly.pdbx_strand_id
1 'polypeptide(L)'
;MIHSSSDGQRFESQRNTANARYASKYFGLKKGISALTLVGNHVPINAKVIGTHEHESYFVFDLLYNNTTEIDPDRHSVDTHGTNQVNFWILYAFGYQFAPRYKNFPTKTEGIIGFEPPGKYSEEFLIKPIRKVNEERIIEEWPNIQHIMASLGQKETTQSSIVRKLSSYARQNKTKKALWELDNIIRSIYMLDYIDNKSLRQYVARALNRGEAYHRLKKAIAHVNGGKMNVKVKMNNILSTNVPDS
;
A
#
# COMPACT_ATOMS: atom_id res chain seq x y z
N MET A 1 8.53 -7.72 -16.18
CA MET A 1 7.64 -6.98 -15.26
C MET A 1 7.05 -7.94 -14.24
N ILE A 2 7.45 -7.81 -12.98
CA ILE A 2 6.93 -8.61 -11.86
C ILE A 2 5.82 -7.82 -11.15
N HIS A 3 4.68 -8.46 -10.95
CA HIS A 3 3.51 -7.83 -10.31
C HIS A 3 3.24 -8.48 -8.97
N SER A 4 3.43 -7.69 -7.91
CA SER A 4 3.15 -8.09 -6.53
C SER A 4 1.82 -7.55 -6.02
N SER A 5 1.36 -8.12 -4.91
CA SER A 5 0.26 -7.59 -4.12
C SER A 5 0.51 -7.73 -2.63
N SER A 6 -0.10 -6.88 -1.81
CA SER A 6 -0.09 -7.04 -0.35
C SER A 6 -1.48 -6.93 0.26
N ASP A 7 -1.70 -7.72 1.31
CA ASP A 7 -2.93 -7.73 2.10
C ASP A 7 -2.66 -8.20 3.55
N GLY A 8 -3.38 -7.60 4.49
CA GLY A 8 -3.25 -7.80 5.93
C GLY A 8 -4.16 -8.89 6.46
N GLN A 9 -3.59 -9.94 7.05
CA GLN A 9 -4.36 -10.99 7.73
C GLN A 9 -4.28 -10.85 9.25
N ARG A 10 -5.43 -10.84 9.92
CA ARG A 10 -5.52 -10.73 11.38
C ARG A 10 -5.51 -12.11 12.04
N PHE A 11 -4.73 -12.24 13.11
CA PHE A 11 -4.60 -13.48 13.88
C PHE A 11 -4.73 -13.20 15.37
N GLU A 12 -5.41 -14.08 16.10
CA GLU A 12 -5.39 -14.09 17.56
C GLU A 12 -3.96 -14.40 18.04
N SER A 13 -3.48 -13.66 19.05
CA SER A 13 -2.16 -13.86 19.65
C SER A 13 -2.32 -14.57 20.98
N GLN A 14 -1.69 -15.74 21.13
CA GLN A 14 -1.65 -16.48 22.39
C GLN A 14 -0.66 -15.89 23.41
N ARG A 15 0.26 -15.02 22.96
CA ARG A 15 1.27 -14.38 23.81
C ARG A 15 1.18 -12.85 23.68
N ASN A 16 1.52 -12.14 24.76
CA ASN A 16 1.71 -10.70 24.74
C ASN A 16 3.02 -10.37 24.01
N THR A 17 2.94 -10.04 22.72
CA THR A 17 4.07 -9.46 21.96
C THR A 17 3.94 -7.94 21.90
N ALA A 18 5.03 -7.22 21.58
CA ALA A 18 5.01 -5.76 21.46
C ALA A 18 3.92 -5.24 20.51
N ASN A 19 3.54 -6.04 19.49
CA ASN A 19 2.51 -5.71 18.50
C ASN A 19 1.14 -6.34 18.81
N ALA A 20 1.03 -7.21 19.83
CA ALA A 20 -0.25 -7.77 20.24
C ALA A 20 -1.12 -6.69 20.87
N ARG A 21 -2.33 -6.51 20.34
CA ARG A 21 -3.30 -5.51 20.82
C ARG A 21 -4.67 -6.13 20.93
N TYR A 22 -5.44 -5.70 21.93
CA TYR A 22 -6.85 -6.08 22.04
C TYR A 22 -7.60 -5.55 20.82
N ALA A 23 -8.42 -6.40 20.21
CA ALA A 23 -9.26 -6.00 19.08
C ALA A 23 -10.60 -6.70 19.20
N SER A 24 -11.50 -6.14 20.00
CA SER A 24 -12.80 -6.72 20.35
C SER A 24 -13.64 -7.10 19.14
N LYS A 25 -13.62 -6.27 18.10
CA LYS A 25 -14.26 -6.53 16.81
C LYS A 25 -13.83 -7.84 16.14
N TYR A 26 -12.60 -8.32 16.40
CA TYR A 26 -12.02 -9.47 15.70
C TYR A 26 -11.78 -10.67 16.61
N PHE A 27 -11.51 -10.44 17.89
CA PHE A 27 -11.05 -11.47 18.83
C PHE A 27 -11.75 -11.41 20.21
N GLY A 28 -12.82 -10.63 20.36
CA GLY A 28 -13.49 -10.44 21.65
C GLY A 28 -12.53 -9.87 22.71
N LEU A 29 -12.44 -10.50 23.88
CA LEU A 29 -11.54 -10.06 24.96
C LEU A 29 -10.07 -10.43 24.71
N LYS A 30 -9.71 -10.96 23.54
CA LYS A 30 -8.36 -11.45 23.27
C LYS A 30 -7.55 -10.46 22.43
N LYS A 31 -6.23 -10.60 22.52
CA LYS A 31 -5.29 -9.82 21.71
C LYS A 31 -5.04 -10.49 20.37
N GLY A 32 -4.68 -9.70 19.38
CA GLY A 32 -4.24 -10.19 18.09
C GLY A 32 -3.20 -9.30 17.44
N ILE A 33 -2.70 -9.76 16.31
CA ILE A 33 -1.75 -9.09 15.43
C ILE A 33 -2.29 -9.07 14.00
N SER A 34 -1.80 -8.17 13.17
CA SER A 34 -2.01 -8.21 11.72
C SER A 34 -0.69 -8.57 11.04
N ALA A 35 -0.70 -9.60 10.21
CA ALA A 35 0.44 -9.96 9.38
C ALA A 35 0.17 -9.52 7.95
N LEU A 36 0.88 -8.47 7.53
CA LEU A 36 0.87 -7.97 6.17
C LEU A 36 1.85 -8.82 5.35
N THR A 37 1.37 -9.43 4.27
CA THR A 37 2.19 -10.30 3.41
C THR A 37 2.32 -9.66 2.04
N LEU A 38 3.55 -9.51 1.54
CA LEU A 38 3.86 -9.17 0.16
C LEU A 38 4.01 -10.46 -0.63
N VAL A 39 3.17 -10.63 -1.65
CA VAL A 39 3.17 -11.79 -2.54
C VAL A 39 3.63 -11.32 -3.91
N GLY A 40 4.74 -11.88 -4.40
CA GLY A 40 5.24 -11.69 -5.76
C GLY A 40 4.90 -12.91 -6.59
N ASN A 41 4.14 -12.73 -7.67
CA ASN A 41 3.57 -13.85 -8.44
C ASN A 41 2.75 -14.81 -7.57
N HIS A 42 3.34 -15.93 -7.17
CA HIS A 42 2.68 -17.00 -6.39
C HIS A 42 3.37 -17.28 -5.05
N VAL A 43 4.46 -16.57 -4.74
CA VAL A 43 5.28 -16.81 -3.56
C VAL A 43 5.26 -15.60 -2.64
N PRO A 44 5.22 -15.81 -1.31
CA PRO A 44 5.46 -14.73 -0.37
C PRO A 44 6.93 -14.30 -0.47
N ILE A 45 7.18 -13.01 -0.66
CA ILE A 45 8.54 -12.46 -0.81
C ILE A 45 8.92 -11.54 0.35
N ASN A 46 7.94 -10.98 1.05
CA ASN A 46 8.17 -10.25 2.29
C ASN A 46 6.95 -10.33 3.21
N ALA A 47 7.14 -10.11 4.51
CA ALA A 47 6.05 -10.00 5.47
C ALA A 47 6.42 -9.09 6.64
N LYS A 48 5.41 -8.38 7.17
CA LYS A 48 5.55 -7.49 8.34
C LYS A 48 4.42 -7.75 9.32
N VAL A 49 4.76 -7.87 10.59
CA VAL A 49 3.76 -7.96 11.67
C VAL A 49 3.52 -6.57 12.22
N ILE A 50 2.28 -6.11 12.14
CA ILE A 50 1.82 -4.81 12.64
C ILE A 50 0.70 -5.01 13.68
N GLY A 51 0.44 -3.98 14.47
CA GLY A 51 -0.71 -3.94 15.38
C GLY A 51 -2.03 -3.95 14.61
N THR A 52 -3.07 -4.54 15.21
CA THR A 52 -4.42 -4.67 14.61
C THR A 52 -5.16 -3.34 14.37
N HIS A 53 -4.69 -2.27 15.01
CA HIS A 53 -5.19 -0.90 14.85
C HIS A 53 -4.43 -0.12 13.78
N GLU A 54 -3.27 -0.63 13.34
CA GLU A 54 -2.43 0.05 12.36
C GLU A 54 -2.99 -0.22 10.96
N HIS A 55 -3.06 0.84 10.16
CA HIS A 55 -3.58 0.74 8.81
C HIS A 55 -2.50 0.22 7.87
N GLU A 56 -2.79 -0.85 7.13
CA GLU A 56 -1.81 -1.54 6.27
C GLU A 56 -1.18 -0.64 5.21
N SER A 57 -1.93 0.36 4.73
CA SER A 57 -1.45 1.28 3.70
C SER A 57 -0.21 2.07 4.11
N TYR A 58 0.09 2.15 5.41
CA TYR A 58 1.24 2.89 5.96
C TYR A 58 2.57 2.15 5.75
N PHE A 59 2.52 0.90 5.31
CA PHE A 59 3.67 -0.01 5.25
C PHE A 59 3.96 -0.54 3.84
N VAL A 60 3.25 -0.05 2.81
CA VAL A 60 3.37 -0.55 1.44
C VAL A 60 4.78 -0.35 0.90
N PHE A 61 5.32 0.86 1.01
CA PHE A 61 6.69 1.17 0.61
C PHE A 61 7.69 0.39 1.46
N ASP A 62 7.51 0.36 2.79
CA ASP A 62 8.40 -0.37 3.69
C ASP A 62 8.53 -1.85 3.32
N LEU A 63 7.44 -2.47 2.85
CA LEU A 63 7.44 -3.89 2.43
C LEU A 63 8.14 -4.13 1.11
N LEU A 64 7.93 -3.24 0.13
CA LEU A 64 8.58 -3.35 -1.18
C LEU A 64 10.07 -3.06 -1.04
N TYR A 65 10.42 -1.92 -0.43
CA TYR A 65 11.78 -1.41 -0.38
C TYR A 65 12.71 -2.20 0.55
N ASN A 66 12.15 -2.99 1.48
CA ASN A 66 12.91 -3.90 2.33
C ASN A 66 12.71 -5.36 1.94
N ASN A 67 12.25 -5.64 0.72
CA ASN A 67 12.33 -6.98 0.15
C ASN A 67 13.79 -7.34 -0.09
N THR A 68 14.25 -8.45 0.51
CA THR A 68 15.64 -8.93 0.39
C THR A 68 15.76 -10.12 -0.57
N THR A 69 14.68 -10.48 -1.26
CA THR A 69 14.68 -11.55 -2.24
C THR A 69 15.10 -11.04 -3.62
N GLU A 70 15.52 -11.95 -4.50
CA GLU A 70 15.83 -11.63 -5.90
C GLU A 70 14.59 -11.31 -6.75
N ILE A 71 13.39 -11.52 -6.21
CA ILE A 71 12.12 -11.21 -6.88
C ILE A 71 11.81 -9.74 -6.64
N ASP A 72 12.15 -8.87 -7.59
CA ASP A 72 11.94 -7.43 -7.49
C ASP A 72 10.66 -6.98 -8.25
N PRO A 73 9.57 -6.60 -7.55
CA PRO A 73 8.33 -6.21 -8.21
C PRO A 73 8.35 -4.79 -8.74
N ASP A 74 8.21 -4.61 -10.06
CA ASP A 74 8.05 -3.28 -10.66
C ASP A 74 6.66 -2.67 -10.37
N ARG A 75 5.65 -3.52 -10.18
CA ARG A 75 4.25 -3.12 -9.95
C ARG A 75 3.71 -3.73 -8.67
N HIS A 76 2.94 -2.93 -7.92
CA HIS A 76 2.33 -3.37 -6.67
C HIS A 76 0.84 -3.04 -6.60
N SER A 77 0.01 -4.05 -6.27
CA SER A 77 -1.43 -3.89 -6.09
C SER A 77 -1.87 -4.10 -4.66
N VAL A 78 -2.82 -3.27 -4.23
CA VAL A 78 -3.60 -3.43 -3.00
C VAL A 78 -5.09 -3.27 -3.33
N ASP A 79 -5.97 -3.73 -2.46
CA ASP A 79 -7.39 -3.37 -2.58
C ASP A 79 -7.56 -1.86 -2.28
N THR A 80 -8.65 -1.22 -2.74
CA THR A 80 -8.85 0.25 -2.56
C THR A 80 -8.60 0.73 -1.11
N HIS A 81 -9.00 -0.07 -0.13
CA HIS A 81 -8.84 0.25 1.30
C HIS A 81 -7.38 0.23 1.77
N GLY A 82 -6.47 -0.40 1.03
CA GLY A 82 -5.02 -0.44 1.30
C GLY A 82 -4.24 0.78 0.79
N THR A 83 -4.92 1.87 0.44
CA THR A 83 -4.28 3.10 -0.08
C THR A 83 -4.22 4.22 0.99
N ASN A 84 -3.39 5.24 0.76
CA ASN A 84 -3.40 6.52 1.49
C ASN A 84 -2.94 7.64 0.54
N GLN A 85 -2.92 8.89 1.03
CA GLN A 85 -2.63 10.10 0.26
C GLN A 85 -1.13 10.37 0.02
N VAL A 86 -0.25 9.37 0.21
CA VAL A 86 1.18 9.48 -0.14
C VAL A 86 1.71 8.26 -0.90
N ASN A 87 0.94 7.17 -1.02
CA ASN A 87 1.39 5.93 -1.63
C ASN A 87 1.75 6.11 -3.11
N PHE A 88 0.93 6.80 -3.90
CA PHE A 88 1.22 6.98 -5.32
C PHE A 88 2.51 7.75 -5.52
N TRP A 89 2.69 8.87 -4.79
CA TRP A 89 3.90 9.66 -4.90
C TRP A 89 5.14 8.90 -4.43
N ILE A 90 5.10 8.30 -3.24
CA ILE A 90 6.25 7.58 -2.69
C ILE A 90 6.65 6.45 -3.64
N LEU A 91 5.72 5.60 -4.06
CA LEU A 91 6.07 4.47 -4.93
C LEU A 91 6.61 4.95 -6.28
N TYR A 92 5.99 5.99 -6.87
CA TYR A 92 6.47 6.59 -8.11
C TYR A 92 7.90 7.13 -7.99
N ALA A 93 8.21 7.86 -6.91
CA ALA A 93 9.54 8.43 -6.67
C ALA A 93 10.66 7.37 -6.56
N PHE A 94 10.30 6.13 -6.20
CA PHE A 94 11.21 5.00 -6.10
C PHE A 94 11.10 4.00 -7.26
N GLY A 95 10.44 4.37 -8.35
CA GLY A 95 10.36 3.55 -9.57
C GLY A 95 9.30 2.45 -9.56
N TYR A 96 8.46 2.38 -8.54
CA TYR A 96 7.36 1.41 -8.47
C TYR A 96 6.09 1.95 -9.12
N GLN A 97 5.43 1.13 -9.92
CA GLN A 97 4.07 1.39 -10.37
C GLN A 97 3.05 0.95 -9.32
N PHE A 98 2.47 1.91 -8.60
CA PHE A 98 1.37 1.61 -7.68
C PHE A 98 0.06 1.41 -8.44
N ALA A 99 -0.57 0.24 -8.28
CA ALA A 99 -1.72 -0.18 -9.06
C ALA A 99 -2.86 -0.72 -8.17
N PRO A 100 -3.49 0.12 -7.33
CA PRO A 100 -4.60 -0.33 -6.50
C PRO A 100 -5.83 -0.71 -7.33
N ARG A 101 -6.60 -1.69 -6.86
CA ARG A 101 -7.86 -2.10 -7.49
C ARG A 101 -8.99 -1.16 -7.10
N TYR A 102 -9.64 -0.57 -8.09
CA TYR A 102 -10.90 0.15 -7.91
C TYR A 102 -12.09 -0.76 -8.25
N LYS A 103 -13.03 -0.90 -7.31
CA LYS A 103 -14.26 -1.72 -7.46
C LYS A 103 -15.35 -0.96 -8.22
N ASN A 104 -15.56 0.33 -7.89
CA ASN A 104 -16.55 1.19 -8.53
C ASN A 104 -15.85 2.42 -9.12
N PHE A 105 -16.08 2.65 -10.42
CA PHE A 105 -15.61 3.82 -11.18
C PHE A 105 -16.49 5.07 -11.06
N PRO A 106 -17.84 4.98 -10.99
CA PRO A 106 -18.72 6.15 -11.12
C PRO A 106 -18.55 7.22 -10.03
N THR A 107 -18.15 6.82 -8.82
CA THR A 107 -17.90 7.72 -7.68
C THR A 107 -16.45 8.20 -7.58
N LYS A 108 -15.56 7.87 -8.53
CA LYS A 108 -14.11 8.15 -8.44
C LYS A 108 -13.54 9.09 -9.50
N THR A 109 -14.36 9.62 -10.40
CA THR A 109 -14.05 10.89 -11.07
C THR A 109 -13.97 12.05 -10.06
N GLU A 110 -14.55 11.89 -8.87
CA GLU A 110 -14.55 12.83 -7.72
C GLU A 110 -13.17 13.19 -7.14
N GLY A 111 -12.07 12.78 -7.77
CA GLY A 111 -10.72 13.09 -7.28
C GLY A 111 -9.66 13.25 -8.36
N ILE A 112 -10.05 13.26 -9.63
CA ILE A 112 -9.14 13.55 -10.74
C ILE A 112 -8.84 15.04 -10.75
N ILE A 113 -7.57 15.41 -10.76
CA ILE A 113 -7.12 16.80 -10.84
C ILE A 113 -6.35 17.01 -12.14
N GLY A 114 -6.27 18.26 -12.59
CA GLY A 114 -5.57 18.63 -13.82
C GLY A 114 -4.77 19.92 -13.65
N PHE A 115 -4.05 20.31 -14.70
CA PHE A 115 -3.16 21.49 -14.66
C PHE A 115 -3.85 22.79 -15.06
N GLU A 116 -5.02 22.69 -15.67
CA GLU A 116 -5.91 23.83 -15.93
C GLU A 116 -7.15 23.82 -15.01
N PRO A 117 -7.84 24.96 -14.84
CA PRO A 117 -9.16 25.02 -14.21
C PRO A 117 -10.19 24.15 -14.98
N PRO A 118 -11.18 23.55 -14.30
CA PRO A 118 -12.15 22.65 -14.94
C PRO A 118 -12.86 23.24 -16.18
N GLY A 119 -13.14 24.55 -16.17
CA GLY A 119 -13.80 25.25 -17.28
C GLY A 119 -12.93 25.47 -18.53
N LYS A 120 -11.65 25.10 -18.50
CA LYS A 120 -10.75 25.16 -19.66
C LYS A 120 -10.72 23.85 -20.47
N TYR A 121 -11.31 22.79 -19.95
CA TYR A 121 -11.39 21.50 -20.64
C TYR A 121 -12.62 21.46 -21.55
N SER A 122 -12.47 20.86 -22.73
CA SER A 122 -13.56 20.72 -23.71
C SER A 122 -14.78 20.02 -23.09
N GLU A 123 -15.98 20.46 -23.46
CA GLU A 123 -17.24 19.81 -23.09
C GLU A 123 -17.35 18.37 -23.62
N GLU A 124 -16.58 18.02 -24.64
CA GLU A 124 -16.53 16.67 -25.22
C GLU A 124 -15.83 15.65 -24.31
N PHE A 125 -15.05 16.11 -23.32
CA PHE A 125 -14.37 15.19 -22.41
C PHE A 125 -15.36 14.54 -21.44
N LEU A 126 -15.46 13.20 -21.54
CA LEU A 126 -16.27 12.37 -20.65
C LEU A 126 -15.84 12.46 -19.18
N ILE A 127 -14.56 12.75 -18.95
CA ILE A 127 -13.96 12.90 -17.62
C ILE A 127 -13.25 14.24 -17.58
N LYS A 128 -13.67 15.11 -16.67
CA LYS A 128 -13.02 16.39 -16.40
C LYS A 128 -12.42 16.38 -14.99
N PRO A 129 -11.30 17.09 -14.77
CA PRO A 129 -10.77 17.24 -13.43
C PRO A 129 -11.71 18.09 -12.58
N ILE A 130 -11.80 17.77 -11.29
CA ILE A 130 -12.64 18.51 -10.34
C ILE A 130 -12.04 19.86 -9.95
N ARG A 131 -10.72 20.02 -10.11
CA ARG A 131 -9.98 21.25 -9.82
C ARG A 131 -8.61 21.26 -10.50
N LYS A 132 -8.01 22.45 -10.54
CA LYS A 132 -6.59 22.63 -10.86
C LYS A 132 -5.70 22.14 -9.69
N VAL A 133 -4.55 21.55 -10.03
CA VAL A 133 -3.44 21.25 -9.11
C VAL A 133 -2.92 22.55 -8.49
N ASN A 134 -2.57 22.54 -7.21
CA ASN A 134 -1.85 23.67 -6.62
C ASN A 134 -0.33 23.46 -6.77
N GLU A 135 0.20 23.89 -7.93
CA GLU A 135 1.61 23.73 -8.30
C GLU A 135 2.55 24.54 -7.39
N GLU A 136 2.15 25.77 -7.04
CA GLU A 136 2.92 26.66 -6.17
C GLU A 136 3.25 26.01 -4.82
N ARG A 137 2.28 25.33 -4.21
CA ARG A 137 2.50 24.58 -2.97
C ARG A 137 3.54 23.45 -3.12
N ILE A 138 3.58 22.79 -4.28
CA ILE A 138 4.57 21.75 -4.54
C ILE A 138 5.96 22.39 -4.64
N ILE A 139 6.06 23.50 -5.37
CA ILE A 139 7.32 24.24 -5.59
C ILE A 139 7.86 24.77 -4.27
N GLU A 140 7.02 25.42 -3.45
CA GLU A 140 7.40 25.96 -2.13
C GLU A 140 7.96 24.89 -1.18
N GLU A 141 7.36 23.70 -1.17
CA GLU A 141 7.71 22.63 -0.24
C GLU A 141 8.64 21.58 -0.86
N TRP A 142 9.11 21.79 -2.10
CA TRP A 142 9.95 20.83 -2.83
C TRP A 142 11.20 20.41 -2.05
N PRO A 143 11.95 21.32 -1.39
CA PRO A 143 13.11 20.92 -0.58
C PRO A 143 12.74 19.96 0.56
N ASN A 144 11.63 20.21 1.26
CA ASN A 144 11.15 19.32 2.32
C ASN A 144 10.73 17.95 1.78
N ILE A 145 10.10 17.92 0.61
CA ILE A 145 9.71 16.68 -0.07
C ILE A 145 10.96 15.88 -0.44
N GLN A 146 11.98 16.51 -1.02
CA GLN A 146 13.25 15.87 -1.36
C GLN A 146 13.93 15.30 -0.12
N HIS A 147 13.98 16.04 1.00
CA HIS A 147 14.51 15.54 2.26
C HIS A 147 13.75 14.30 2.77
N ILE A 148 12.42 14.31 2.71
CA ILE A 148 11.60 13.14 3.12
C ILE A 148 11.89 11.94 2.22
N MET A 149 11.98 12.14 0.89
CA MET A 149 12.29 11.05 -0.03
C MET A 149 13.72 10.53 0.17
N ALA A 150 14.69 11.41 0.41
CA ALA A 150 16.07 11.02 0.70
C ALA A 150 16.17 10.18 1.98
N SER A 151 15.56 10.61 3.09
CA SER A 151 15.56 9.84 4.34
C SER A 151 14.82 8.51 4.21
N LEU A 152 13.78 8.40 3.36
CA LEU A 152 13.17 7.11 3.03
C LEU A 152 14.16 6.20 2.29
N GLY A 153 14.84 6.71 1.28
CA GLY A 153 15.79 5.94 0.47
C GLY A 153 17.02 5.50 1.28
N GLN A 154 17.47 6.34 2.21
CA GLN A 154 18.55 6.03 3.14
C GLN A 154 18.10 5.15 4.32
N LYS A 155 16.82 4.79 4.40
CA LYS A 155 16.23 3.98 5.47
C LYS A 155 16.38 4.59 6.88
N GLU A 156 16.58 5.91 6.97
CA GLU A 156 16.61 6.65 8.24
C GLU A 156 15.20 6.82 8.83
N THR A 157 14.18 6.77 7.98
CA THR A 157 12.78 6.79 8.39
C THR A 157 11.97 5.75 7.60
N THR A 158 10.77 5.45 8.10
CA THR A 158 9.82 4.56 7.42
C THR A 158 8.64 5.34 6.88
N GLN A 159 7.96 4.78 5.88
CA GLN A 159 6.70 5.34 5.42
C GLN A 159 5.72 5.48 6.59
N SER A 160 5.64 4.47 7.44
CA SER A 160 4.72 4.48 8.59
C SER A 160 5.03 5.63 9.55
N SER A 161 6.31 5.95 9.77
CA SER A 161 6.74 7.08 10.59
C SER A 161 6.34 8.41 9.94
N ILE A 162 6.52 8.55 8.63
CA ILE A 162 6.12 9.75 7.88
C ILE A 162 4.60 9.94 7.97
N VAL A 163 3.80 8.92 7.68
CA VAL A 163 2.33 9.07 7.70
C VAL A 163 1.83 9.43 9.09
N ARG A 164 2.39 8.84 10.15
CA ARG A 164 2.06 9.22 11.54
C ARG A 164 2.45 10.66 11.83
N LYS A 165 3.68 11.06 11.47
CA LYS A 165 4.18 12.43 11.65
C LYS A 165 3.33 13.46 10.90
N LEU A 166 2.96 13.21 9.65
CA LEU A 166 2.08 14.08 8.87
C LEU A 166 0.65 14.14 9.46
N SER A 167 0.22 13.12 10.19
CA SER A 167 -1.11 13.05 10.81
C SER A 167 -1.18 13.71 12.19
N SER A 168 -0.07 13.78 12.93
CA SER A 168 -0.05 14.36 14.29
C SER A 168 -0.08 15.89 14.34
N TYR A 169 0.29 16.59 13.26
CA TYR A 169 0.22 18.05 13.22
C TYR A 169 -1.20 18.52 12.88
N ALA A 170 -1.91 19.00 13.90
CA ALA A 170 -3.35 19.23 13.88
C ALA A 170 -3.85 20.27 12.86
N ARG A 171 -3.07 21.30 12.53
CA ARG A 171 -3.48 22.36 11.59
C ARG A 171 -2.25 22.91 10.89
N GLN A 172 -2.21 22.80 9.56
CA GLN A 172 -1.23 23.47 8.66
C GLN A 172 0.15 22.82 8.45
N ASN A 173 0.23 21.51 8.28
CA ASN A 173 1.45 20.96 7.67
C ASN A 173 1.42 21.25 6.15
N LYS A 174 2.15 22.29 5.71
CA LYS A 174 2.29 22.68 4.30
C LYS A 174 2.87 21.53 3.46
N THR A 175 3.92 20.88 3.95
CA THR A 175 4.55 19.72 3.32
C THR A 175 3.56 18.56 3.09
N LYS A 176 2.70 18.26 4.06
CA LYS A 176 1.62 17.26 3.92
C LYS A 176 0.72 17.59 2.75
N LYS A 177 0.26 18.85 2.67
CA LYS A 177 -0.61 19.29 1.59
C LYS A 177 0.11 19.24 0.23
N ALA A 178 1.40 19.56 0.19
CA ALA A 178 2.22 19.46 -1.02
C ALA A 178 2.38 18.00 -1.49
N LEU A 179 2.71 17.08 -0.57
CA LEU A 179 2.75 15.64 -0.84
C LEU A 179 1.42 15.11 -1.36
N TRP A 180 0.30 15.60 -0.83
CA TRP A 180 -1.03 15.23 -1.32
C TRP A 180 -1.31 15.75 -2.73
N GLU A 181 -0.83 16.94 -3.11
CA GLU A 181 -0.96 17.41 -4.49
C GLU A 181 -0.18 16.50 -5.45
N LEU A 182 1.06 16.13 -5.11
CA LEU A 182 1.86 15.17 -5.90
C LEU A 182 1.19 13.80 -5.98
N ASP A 183 0.72 13.25 -4.86
CA ASP A 183 0.01 11.97 -4.83
C ASP A 183 -1.23 12.00 -5.71
N ASN A 184 -1.99 13.09 -5.67
CA ASN A 184 -3.19 13.26 -6.50
C ASN A 184 -2.86 13.39 -7.99
N ILE A 185 -1.74 14.00 -8.38
CA ILE A 185 -1.29 14.03 -9.80
C ILE A 185 -1.08 12.60 -10.29
N ILE A 186 -0.23 11.84 -9.60
CA ILE A 186 0.12 10.46 -10.01
C ILE A 186 -1.11 9.56 -9.95
N ARG A 187 -1.95 9.70 -8.93
CA ARG A 187 -3.22 8.98 -8.81
C ARG A 187 -4.18 9.31 -9.95
N SER A 188 -4.25 10.58 -10.39
CA SER A 188 -5.13 10.99 -11.49
C SER A 188 -4.71 10.36 -12.81
N ILE A 189 -3.40 10.35 -13.10
CA ILE A 189 -2.83 9.66 -14.26
C ILE A 189 -3.17 8.17 -14.21
N TYR A 190 -2.90 7.50 -13.09
CA TYR A 190 -3.23 6.09 -12.92
C TYR A 190 -4.74 5.81 -13.06
N MET A 191 -5.60 6.68 -12.54
CA MET A 191 -7.05 6.51 -12.63
C MET A 191 -7.52 6.57 -14.08
N LEU A 192 -7.00 7.52 -14.87
CA LEU A 192 -7.30 7.63 -16.29
C LEU A 192 -6.85 6.38 -17.05
N ASP A 193 -5.62 5.92 -16.82
CA ASP A 193 -5.10 4.66 -17.38
C ASP A 193 -5.97 3.46 -16.97
N TYR A 194 -6.37 3.39 -15.70
CA TYR A 194 -7.15 2.29 -15.16
C TYR A 194 -8.58 2.25 -15.70
N ILE A 195 -9.15 3.41 -16.07
CA ILE A 195 -10.46 3.52 -16.73
C ILE A 195 -10.37 3.09 -18.19
N ASP A 196 -9.34 3.54 -18.92
CA ASP A 196 -9.20 3.27 -20.36
C ASP A 196 -8.70 1.84 -20.64
N ASN A 197 -7.73 1.37 -19.85
CA ASN A 197 -6.99 0.15 -20.14
C ASN A 197 -7.59 -1.09 -19.45
N LYS A 198 -8.34 -1.90 -20.23
CA LYS A 198 -8.87 -3.21 -19.76
C LYS A 198 -7.77 -4.17 -19.30
N SER A 199 -6.64 -4.22 -20.00
CA SER A 199 -5.53 -5.13 -19.67
C SER A 199 -4.93 -4.79 -18.32
N LEU A 200 -4.74 -3.50 -18.00
CA LEU A 200 -4.30 -3.04 -16.69
C LEU A 200 -5.23 -3.55 -15.58
N ARG A 201 -6.54 -3.41 -15.75
CA ARG A 201 -7.53 -3.93 -14.79
C ARG A 201 -7.43 -5.44 -14.60
N GLN A 202 -7.23 -6.18 -15.69
CA GLN A 202 -7.06 -7.64 -15.63
C GLN A 202 -5.78 -8.04 -14.89
N TYR A 203 -4.66 -7.35 -15.13
CA TYR A 203 -3.41 -7.62 -14.41
C TYR A 203 -3.54 -7.35 -12.91
N VAL A 204 -4.15 -6.22 -12.54
CA VAL A 204 -4.45 -5.88 -11.14
C VAL A 204 -5.35 -6.93 -10.48
N ALA A 205 -6.42 -7.35 -11.16
CA ALA A 205 -7.30 -8.39 -10.64
C ALA A 205 -6.56 -9.74 -10.46
N ARG A 206 -5.73 -10.15 -11.43
CA ARG A 206 -4.93 -11.38 -11.33
C ARG A 206 -3.94 -11.33 -10.17
N ALA A 207 -3.24 -10.22 -9.98
CA ALA A 207 -2.30 -10.06 -8.87
C ALA A 207 -3.00 -10.24 -7.51
N LEU A 208 -4.12 -9.56 -7.29
CA LEU A 208 -4.90 -9.69 -6.06
C LEU A 208 -5.48 -11.09 -5.86
N ASN A 209 -6.00 -11.71 -6.92
CA ASN A 209 -6.52 -13.09 -6.84
C ASN A 209 -5.44 -14.09 -6.41
N ARG A 210 -4.17 -13.88 -6.79
CA ARG A 210 -3.04 -14.71 -6.35
C ARG A 210 -2.76 -14.51 -4.85
N GLY A 211 -2.77 -13.27 -4.37
CA GLY A 211 -2.69 -12.98 -2.94
C GLY A 211 -3.81 -13.65 -2.13
N GLU A 212 -5.05 -13.56 -2.61
CA GLU A 212 -6.20 -14.23 -2.00
C GLU A 212 -6.08 -15.76 -1.99
N ALA A 213 -5.57 -16.36 -3.08
CA ALA A 213 -5.34 -17.80 -3.16
C ALA A 213 -4.30 -18.26 -2.12
N TYR A 214 -3.18 -17.54 -2.00
CA TYR A 214 -2.19 -17.78 -0.96
C TYR A 214 -2.80 -17.65 0.46
N HIS A 215 -3.65 -16.64 0.67
CA HIS A 215 -4.36 -16.45 1.92
C HIS A 215 -5.32 -17.59 2.26
N ARG A 216 -6.03 -18.15 1.28
CA ARG A 216 -6.87 -19.34 1.45
C ARG A 216 -6.05 -20.57 1.81
N LEU A 217 -4.95 -20.82 1.10
CA LEU A 217 -4.02 -21.93 1.40
C LEU A 217 -3.51 -21.85 2.84
N LYS A 218 -3.05 -20.66 3.25
CA LYS A 218 -2.56 -20.39 4.60
C LYS A 218 -3.61 -20.61 5.68
N LYS A 219 -4.88 -20.28 5.41
CA LYS A 219 -6.00 -20.57 6.31
C LYS A 219 -6.30 -22.08 6.39
N ALA A 220 -6.25 -22.80 5.27
CA ALA A 220 -6.47 -24.24 5.24
C ALA A 220 -5.41 -24.99 6.07
N ILE A 221 -4.12 -24.67 5.87
CA ILE A 221 -3.01 -25.25 6.64
C ILE A 221 -3.18 -24.97 8.15
N ALA A 222 -3.62 -23.77 8.51
CA ALA A 222 -3.87 -23.42 9.90
C ALA A 222 -5.00 -24.21 10.54
N HIS A 223 -6.07 -24.46 9.77
CA HIS A 223 -7.23 -25.20 10.24
C HIS A 223 -6.88 -26.65 10.54
N VAL A 224 -6.09 -27.30 9.65
CA VAL A 224 -5.55 -28.65 9.86
C VAL A 224 -4.71 -28.74 11.13
N ASN A 225 -3.98 -27.68 11.47
CA ASN A 225 -3.19 -27.58 12.71
C ASN A 225 -4.02 -27.14 13.94
N GLY A 226 -5.33 -27.41 13.96
CA GLY A 226 -6.20 -27.14 15.10
C GLY A 226 -6.52 -25.67 15.34
N GLY A 227 -6.44 -24.82 14.30
CA GLY A 227 -6.69 -23.36 14.40
C GLY A 227 -5.62 -22.59 15.18
N LYS A 228 -4.58 -23.27 15.66
CA LYS A 228 -3.50 -22.72 16.50
C LYS A 228 -2.26 -22.51 15.64
N MET A 229 -2.10 -21.31 15.08
CA MET A 229 -0.87 -20.95 14.36
C MET A 229 0.14 -20.25 15.28
N ASN A 230 1.32 -20.85 15.45
CA ASN A 230 2.45 -20.24 16.13
C ASN A 230 3.06 -19.11 15.28
N VAL A 231 2.94 -17.86 15.73
CA VAL A 231 3.41 -16.65 15.03
C VAL A 231 4.91 -16.68 14.71
N LYS A 232 5.73 -17.30 15.58
CA LYS A 232 7.19 -17.40 15.41
C LYS A 232 7.61 -18.32 14.25
N VAL A 233 6.91 -19.44 14.07
CA VAL A 233 7.14 -20.40 12.97
C VAL A 233 6.85 -19.76 11.62
N LYS A 234 5.94 -18.77 11.59
CA LYS A 234 5.46 -18.09 10.39
C LYS A 234 6.50 -17.14 9.78
N MET A 235 7.22 -16.37 10.59
CA MET A 235 8.26 -15.45 10.08
C MET A 235 9.44 -16.24 9.49
N ASN A 236 9.84 -17.32 10.17
CA ASN A 236 10.91 -18.20 9.70
C ASN A 236 10.49 -18.97 8.43
N ASN A 237 9.29 -19.57 8.38
CA ASN A 237 8.86 -20.33 7.20
C ASN A 237 8.54 -19.46 5.98
N ILE A 238 8.20 -18.17 6.16
CA ILE A 238 7.99 -17.22 5.05
C ILE A 238 9.33 -16.86 4.38
N LEU A 239 10.44 -16.89 5.11
CA LEU A 239 11.78 -16.55 4.60
C LEU A 239 12.63 -17.80 4.27
N SER A 240 12.35 -18.97 4.86
CA SER A 240 13.17 -20.18 4.73
C SER A 240 12.79 -21.10 3.57
N THR A 241 11.86 -20.71 2.69
CA THR A 241 11.46 -21.53 1.52
C THR A 241 12.21 -21.18 0.23
N ASN A 242 13.18 -20.26 0.28
CA ASN A 242 13.93 -19.78 -0.89
C ASN A 242 15.46 -19.84 -0.76
N VAL A 243 16.00 -20.76 0.05
CA VAL A 243 17.43 -21.09 -0.03
C VAL A 243 17.52 -22.54 -0.51
N PRO A 244 17.93 -22.80 -1.77
CA PRO A 244 18.48 -24.10 -2.10
C PRO A 244 19.77 -24.25 -1.28
N ASP A 245 19.85 -25.28 -0.45
CA ASP A 245 21.09 -25.67 0.18
C ASP A 245 22.13 -25.92 -0.93
N SER A 246 23.19 -25.10 -0.95
CA SER A 246 24.42 -25.34 -1.71
C SER A 246 25.44 -26.04 -0.83
#